data_AF-A0A5J5D300-F1
#
_entry.id   AF-A0A5J5D300-F1
#
_cell.length_a   1.000
_cell.length_b   1.000
_cell.length_c   1.000
_cell.angle_alpha   90.00
_cell.angle_beta   90.00
_cell.angle_gamma   90.00
#
_symmetry.space_group_name_H-M   'P 1'
#
loop_
_entity.id
_entity.type
_entity.pdbx_description
1 polymer ?
#
loop_
_entity_poly.entity_id
_entity_poly.type
_entity_poly.pdbx_seq_one_letter_code
_entity_poly.pdbx_strand_id
1 'polypeptide(L)'
;MENCKEFQDFAKEYDFCHVTSSPLYAQSNGKAEKGVHIVKQLLKKARESDSDPCLALLSYRASPLEHGLSPAEILMGARLRTTLPYTSEQKQKEVKQKQRLLQKRQKAIMTSQQRVSTTG
;
A
#
# COMPACT_ATOMS: atom_id res chain seq x y z
N MET A 1 0.80 8.62 31.92
CA MET A 1 1.23 9.04 30.56
C MET A 1 2.50 9.87 30.70
N GLU A 2 3.56 9.25 31.20
CA GLU A 2 4.88 9.89 31.30
C GLU A 2 5.71 9.42 30.11
N ASN A 3 5.87 10.29 29.10
CA ASN A 3 6.92 10.30 28.06
C ASN A 3 6.53 11.20 26.87
N CYS A 4 6.10 12.42 27.16
CA CYS A 4 5.72 13.39 26.11
C CYS A 4 6.65 14.61 26.07
N LYS A 5 7.51 14.81 27.08
CA LYS A 5 8.32 16.04 27.19
C LYS A 5 9.44 16.09 26.15
N GLU A 6 10.23 15.02 26.01
CA GLU A 6 11.29 14.95 24.98
C GLU A 6 10.73 15.12 23.56
N PHE A 7 9.59 14.48 23.26
CA PHE A 7 8.98 14.60 21.93
C PHE A 7 8.33 15.98 21.71
N GLN A 8 7.80 16.62 22.75
CA GLN A 8 7.32 18.00 22.68
C GLN A 8 8.47 18.98 22.45
N ASP A 9 9.61 18.78 23.09
CA ASP A 9 10.79 19.63 22.91
C ASP A 9 11.37 19.43 21.51
N PHE A 10 11.44 18.18 21.01
CA PHE A 10 11.76 17.88 19.61
C PHE A 10 10.78 18.54 18.62
N ALA A 11 9.48 18.50 18.89
CA ALA A 11 8.47 19.13 18.03
C ALA A 11 8.62 20.65 17.97
N LYS A 12 8.98 21.29 19.09
CA LYS A 12 9.30 22.72 19.14
C LYS A 12 10.59 23.05 18.41
N GLU A 13 11.63 22.23 18.57
CA GLU A 13 12.94 22.44 17.93
C GLU A 13 12.85 22.34 16.41
N TYR A 14 12.07 21.38 15.90
CA TYR A 14 11.88 21.14 14.47
C TYR A 14 10.65 21.88 13.88
N ASP A 15 10.03 22.76 14.67
CA ASP A 15 8.89 23.61 14.30
C ASP A 15 7.71 22.86 13.64
N PHE A 16 7.29 21.75 14.24
CA PHE A 16 6.09 21.03 13.80
C PHE A 16 5.07 20.83 14.93
N CYS A 17 3.80 20.84 14.58
CA CYS A 17 2.72 20.60 15.53
C CYS A 17 2.46 19.09 15.69
N HIS A 18 2.67 18.55 16.88
CA HIS A 18 2.28 17.18 17.19
C HIS A 18 0.78 17.11 17.52
N VAL A 19 0.00 16.61 16.58
CA VAL A 19 -1.44 16.37 16.75
C VAL A 19 -1.65 14.90 17.13
N THR A 20 -2.16 14.67 18.35
CA THR A 20 -2.54 13.32 18.80
C THR A 20 -4.01 13.04 18.50
N SER A 21 -4.30 11.84 18.01
CA SER A 21 -5.69 11.39 17.84
C SER A 21 -6.29 11.03 19.20
N SER A 22 -7.59 11.31 19.39
CA SER A 22 -8.34 10.78 20.54
C SER A 22 -8.25 9.24 20.55
N PRO A 23 -8.05 8.60 21.71
CA PRO A 23 -8.08 7.13 21.82
C PRO A 23 -9.36 6.49 21.27
N LEU A 24 -10.46 7.25 21.27
CA LEU A 24 -11.76 6.79 20.79
C LEU A 24 -11.99 7.06 19.29
N TYR A 25 -10.99 7.62 18.58
CA TYR A 25 -11.13 8.06 17.19
C TYR A 25 -10.02 7.49 16.28
N ALA A 26 -9.91 6.16 16.26
CA ALA A 26 -8.92 5.41 15.46
C ALA A 26 -9.00 5.70 13.95
N GLN A 27 -10.18 6.09 13.43
CA GLN A 27 -10.36 6.39 12.00
C GLN A 27 -9.43 7.50 11.48
N SER A 28 -9.04 8.45 12.34
CA SER A 28 -8.11 9.53 11.97
C SER A 28 -6.73 9.02 11.51
N ASN A 29 -6.30 7.84 11.98
CA ASN A 29 -4.97 7.29 11.68
C ASN A 29 -4.99 6.15 10.64
N GLY A 30 -6.14 5.86 10.04
CA GLY A 30 -6.32 4.69 9.17
C GLY A 30 -5.38 4.64 7.95
N LYS A 31 -4.97 5.80 7.42
CA LYS A 31 -3.98 5.87 6.33
C LYS A 31 -2.60 5.41 6.78
N ALA A 32 -2.16 5.82 7.97
CA ALA A 32 -0.87 5.40 8.53
C ALA A 32 -0.88 3.89 8.83
N GLU A 33 -1.95 3.40 9.45
CA GLU A 33 -2.14 1.97 9.72
C GLU A 33 -2.11 1.13 8.44
N LYS A 34 -2.79 1.59 7.38
CA LYS A 34 -2.75 0.93 6.07
C LYS A 34 -1.34 0.93 5.47
N GLY A 35 -0.62 2.05 5.60
CA GLY A 35 0.78 2.15 5.18
C GLY A 35 1.68 1.13 5.88
N VAL A 36 1.57 1.03 7.21
CA VAL A 36 2.29 0.03 8.02
C VAL A 36 1.94 -1.39 7.59
N HIS A 37 0.66 -1.67 7.35
CA HIS A 37 0.22 -2.98 6.88
C HIS A 37 0.85 -3.36 5.53
N ILE A 38 0.89 -2.43 4.57
CA ILE A 38 1.51 -2.64 3.25
C ILE A 38 3.00 -2.93 3.40
N VAL A 39 3.72 -2.12 4.18
CA VAL A 39 5.17 -2.30 4.39
C VAL A 39 5.45 -3.64 5.06
N LYS A 40 4.67 -4.04 6.08
CA LYS A 40 4.82 -5.35 6.73
C LYS A 40 4.62 -6.50 5.74
N GLN A 41 3.61 -6.44 4.89
CA GLN A 41 3.38 -7.46 3.87
C GLN A 41 4.50 -7.51 2.85
N LEU A 42 5.02 -6.35 2.43
CA LEU A 42 6.10 -6.25 1.48
C LEU A 42 7.40 -6.86 2.02
N LEU A 43 7.76 -6.53 3.26
CA LEU A 43 8.92 -7.10 3.94
C LEU A 43 8.77 -8.61 4.18
N LYS A 44 7.55 -9.06 4.52
CA LYS A 44 7.26 -10.49 4.66
C LYS A 44 7.50 -11.23 3.34
N LYS A 45 6.98 -10.72 2.22
CA LYS A 45 7.19 -11.30 0.89
C LYS A 45 8.66 -11.31 0.49
N ALA A 46 9.38 -10.21 0.73
CA ALA A 46 10.81 -10.12 0.44
C ALA A 46 11.60 -11.19 1.20
N ARG A 47 11.27 -11.42 2.48
CA ARG A 47 11.87 -12.50 3.27
C ARG A 47 11.52 -13.89 2.72
N GLU A 48 10.26 -14.12 2.37
CA GLU A 48 9.81 -15.41 1.82
C GLU A 48 10.44 -15.74 0.46
N SER A 49 10.76 -14.71 -0.35
CA SER A 49 11.39 -14.84 -1.66
C SER A 49 12.91 -14.62 -1.66
N ASP A 50 13.55 -14.59 -0.49
CA ASP A 50 14.98 -14.28 -0.30
C ASP A 50 15.47 -13.09 -1.14
N SER A 51 14.65 -12.05 -1.18
CA SER A 51 14.85 -10.85 -2.00
C SER A 51 15.22 -9.65 -1.14
N ASP A 52 15.95 -8.70 -1.72
CA ASP A 52 16.36 -7.48 -1.03
C ASP A 52 15.15 -6.63 -0.55
N PRO A 53 15.01 -6.40 0.78
CA PRO A 53 13.97 -5.54 1.33
C PRO A 53 14.00 -4.10 0.80
N CYS A 54 15.19 -3.57 0.51
CA CYS A 54 15.35 -2.22 -0.02
C CYS A 54 14.78 -2.10 -1.43
N LEU A 55 15.04 -3.09 -2.29
CA LEU A 55 14.44 -3.18 -3.63
C LEU A 55 12.91 -3.30 -3.58
N ALA A 56 12.38 -4.04 -2.61
CA ALA A 56 10.93 -4.15 -2.41
C ALA A 56 10.32 -2.77 -2.07
N LEU A 57 10.92 -2.05 -1.11
CA LEU A 57 10.50 -0.69 -0.73
C LEU A 57 10.60 0.30 -1.89
N LEU A 58 11.68 0.23 -2.68
CA LEU A 58 11.84 1.05 -3.89
C LEU A 58 10.70 0.80 -4.89
N SER A 59 10.36 -0.47 -5.11
CA SER A 59 9.27 -0.86 -6.00
C SER A 59 7.92 -0.29 -5.53
N TYR A 60 7.65 -0.32 -4.23
CA TYR A 60 6.44 0.29 -3.65
C TYR A 60 6.42 1.81 -3.86
N ARG A 61 7.54 2.50 -3.61
CA ARG A 61 7.65 3.96 -3.79
C ARG A 61 7.41 4.41 -5.23
N ALA A 62 7.73 3.56 -6.22
CA ALA A 62 7.54 3.84 -7.64
C ALA A 62 6.24 3.27 -8.23
N SER A 63 5.47 2.48 -7.47
CA SER A 63 4.23 1.87 -7.95
C SER A 63 3.07 2.88 -7.85
N PRO A 64 2.31 3.11 -8.93
CA PRO A 64 1.11 3.95 -8.88
C PRO A 64 0.08 3.40 -7.89
N LEU A 65 -0.48 4.27 -7.06
CA LEU A 65 -1.64 3.98 -6.22
C LEU A 65 -2.95 4.11 -7.03
N GLU A 66 -4.10 3.92 -6.39
CA GLU A 66 -5.43 3.97 -7.02
C GLU A 66 -5.69 5.28 -7.81
N HIS A 67 -5.16 6.40 -7.32
CA HIS A 67 -5.26 7.72 -7.96
C HIS A 67 -4.22 7.95 -9.06
N GLY A 68 -3.43 6.94 -9.44
CA GLY A 68 -2.49 6.98 -10.58
C GLY A 68 -1.12 7.60 -10.29
N LEU A 69 -0.90 8.15 -9.09
CA LEU A 69 0.42 8.65 -8.67
C LEU A 69 1.08 7.67 -7.70
N SER A 70 2.39 7.56 -7.77
CA SER A 70 3.19 6.77 -6.85
C SER A 70 3.50 7.54 -5.56
N PRO A 71 3.80 6.85 -4.44
CA PRO A 71 4.20 7.52 -3.20
C PRO A 71 5.37 8.50 -3.36
N ALA A 72 6.35 8.16 -4.21
CA ALA A 72 7.49 9.03 -4.49
C ALA A 72 7.09 10.30 -5.24
N GLU A 73 6.17 10.22 -6.20
CA GLU A 73 5.67 11.38 -6.92
C GLU A 73 4.89 12.33 -6.01
N ILE A 74 4.10 11.79 -5.08
CA ILE A 74 3.39 12.61 -4.09
C ILE A 74 4.38 13.35 -3.19
N LEU A 75 5.43 12.66 -2.73
CA LEU A 75 6.38 13.20 -1.76
C LEU A 75 7.42 14.14 -2.38
N MET A 76 7.95 13.80 -3.56
CA MET A 76 9.09 14.47 -4.18
C MET A 76 8.74 15.22 -5.47
N GLY A 77 7.51 15.07 -6.00
CA GLY A 77 7.12 15.63 -7.30
C GLY A 77 7.86 15.00 -8.50
N ALA A 78 8.63 13.93 -8.28
CA ALA A 78 9.48 13.31 -9.28
C ALA A 78 9.30 11.79 -9.30
N ARG A 79 9.49 11.20 -10.49
CA ARG A 79 9.49 9.75 -10.67
C ARG A 79 10.85 9.16 -10.33
N LEU A 80 10.85 8.10 -9.52
CA LEU A 80 12.06 7.34 -9.24
C LEU A 80 12.46 6.49 -10.44
N ARG A 81 13.77 6.41 -10.71
CA ARG A 81 14.33 5.43 -11.64
C ARG A 81 14.29 4.05 -10.98
N THR A 82 13.64 3.10 -11.64
CA THR A 82 13.57 1.71 -11.18
C THR A 82 13.98 0.75 -12.29
N THR A 83 14.23 -0.50 -11.92
CA THR A 83 14.55 -1.60 -12.85
C THR A 83 13.33 -2.09 -13.64
N LEU A 84 12.12 -1.69 -13.24
CA LEU A 84 10.89 -2.09 -13.90
C LEU A 84 10.56 -1.14 -15.05
N PRO A 85 10.25 -1.65 -16.25
CA PRO A 85 9.85 -0.82 -17.37
C PRO A 85 8.51 -0.15 -17.07
N TYR A 86 8.41 1.14 -17.40
CA TYR A 86 7.15 1.87 -17.27
C TYR A 86 6.15 1.38 -18.32
N THR A 87 4.98 0.93 -17.86
CA THR A 87 3.84 0.61 -18.71
C THR A 87 3.10 1.90 -19.05
N SER A 88 3.07 2.24 -20.35
CA SER A 88 2.27 3.36 -20.88
C SER A 88 0.80 3.24 -20.45
N GLU A 89 0.07 4.37 -20.39
CA GLU A 89 -1.34 4.41 -19.99
C GLU A 89 -2.22 3.38 -20.73
N GLN A 90 -1.90 3.14 -22.00
CA GLN A 90 -2.57 2.16 -22.84
C GLN A 90 -2.38 0.73 -22.31
N LYS A 91 -1.15 0.38 -21.93
CA LYS A 91 -0.82 -0.92 -21.34
C LYS A 91 -1.42 -1.07 -19.92
N GLN A 92 -1.57 0.03 -19.18
CA GLN A 92 -2.27 0.02 -17.89
C GLN A 92 -3.78 -0.28 -18.02
N LYS A 93 -4.44 0.28 -19.05
CA LYS A 93 -5.86 -0.02 -19.35
C LYS A 93 -6.05 -1.50 -19.66
N GLU A 94 -5.17 -2.07 -20.48
CA GLU A 94 -5.20 -3.50 -20.82
C GLU A 94 -4.99 -4.41 -19.59
N VAL A 95 -4.03 -4.07 -18.71
CA VAL A 95 -3.79 -4.81 -17.46
C VAL A 95 -5.01 -4.76 -16.54
N LYS A 96 -5.63 -3.59 -16.37
CA LYS A 96 -6.87 -3.44 -15.56
C LYS A 96 -8.01 -4.27 -16.14
N GLN A 97 -8.18 -4.30 -17.46
CA GLN A 97 -9.19 -5.13 -18.12
C GLN A 97 -8.94 -6.62 -17.88
N LYS A 98 -7.70 -7.10 -18.02
CA LYS A 98 -7.31 -8.48 -17.73
C LYS A 98 -7.58 -8.85 -16.27
N GLN A 99 -7.21 -7.99 -15.32
CA GLN A 99 -7.51 -8.21 -13.89
C GLN A 99 -9.01 -8.33 -13.61
N ARG A 100 -9.84 -7.45 -14.17
CA ARG A 100 -11.30 -7.54 -14.04
C ARG A 100 -11.84 -8.86 -14.58
N LEU A 101 -11.32 -9.32 -15.71
CA LEU A 101 -11.73 -10.60 -16.30
C LEU A 101 -11.34 -11.79 -15.39
N LEU A 102 -10.14 -11.77 -14.83
CA LEU A 102 -9.67 -12.78 -13.88
C LEU A 102 -10.54 -12.82 -12.62
N GLN A 103 -10.87 -11.66 -12.05
CA GLN A 103 -11.76 -11.57 -10.88
C GLN A 103 -13.16 -12.12 -11.19
N LYS A 104 -13.72 -11.81 -12.38
CA LYS A 104 -15.00 -12.39 -12.81
C LYS A 104 -14.94 -13.91 -12.92
N ARG A 105 -13.87 -14.46 -13.51
CA ARG A 105 -13.65 -15.91 -13.61
C ARG A 105 -13.53 -16.56 -12.22
N GLN A 106 -12.75 -15.98 -11.33
CA GLN A 106 -12.60 -16.46 -9.95
C GLN A 106 -13.93 -16.49 -9.21
N LYS A 107 -14.74 -15.41 -9.32
CA LYS A 107 -16.09 -15.35 -8.73
C LYS A 107 -17.00 -16.44 -9.30
N ALA A 108 -17.01 -16.63 -10.62
CA ALA A 108 -17.82 -17.66 -11.26
C ALA A 108 -17.45 -19.08 -10.77
N ILE A 109 -16.16 -19.37 -10.64
CA ILE A 109 -15.66 -20.65 -10.12
C ILE A 109 -16.08 -20.86 -8.66
N MET A 110 -15.97 -19.84 -7.80
CA MET A 110 -16.43 -19.94 -6.41
C MET A 110 -17.95 -20.17 -6.33
N THR A 111 -18.73 -19.47 -7.15
CA THR A 111 -20.19 -19.64 -7.20
C THR A 111 -20.58 -21.02 -7.72
N SER A 112 -19.88 -21.59 -8.71
CA SER A 112 -20.18 -22.95 -9.18
C SER A 112 -19.86 -24.01 -8.14
N GLN A 113 -18.79 -23.84 -7.36
CA GLN A 113 -18.44 -24.78 -6.28
C GLN A 113 -19.45 -24.76 -5.13
N GLN A 114 -20.04 -23.61 -4.82
CA GLN A 114 -21.08 -23.48 -3.78
C GLN A 114 -22.42 -24.12 -4.16
N ARG A 115 -22.78 -24.15 -5.45
CA ARG A 115 -24.03 -24.78 -5.90
C ARG A 115 -23.97 -26.30 -5.89
N VAL A 116 -22.79 -26.88 -6.13
CA VAL A 116 -22.59 -28.34 -6.17
C VAL A 116 -22.62 -28.94 -4.76
N SER A 117 -22.22 -28.19 -3.73
CA SER A 117 -22.23 -28.66 -2.33
C SER A 117 -23.57 -28.51 -1.59
N THR A 118 -24.54 -27.77 -2.15
CA THR A 118 -25.88 -27.60 -1.57
C THR A 118 -26.94 -28.57 -2.13
N THR A 119 -26.58 -29.45 -3.06
CA THR A 119 -27.50 -30.39 -3.73
C THR A 119 -27.21 -31.86 -3.37
N GLY A 120 -26.61 -32.11 -2.21
CA GLY A 120 -26.39 -33.44 -1.63
C GLY A 120 -27.12 -33.60 -0.31
#